data_AF-A0A0S9NH57-F1
#
_entry.id   AF-A0A0S9NH57-F1
#
_cell.length_a   1.000
_cell.length_b   1.000
_cell.length_c   1.000
_cell.angle_alpha   90.00
_cell.angle_beta   90.00
_cell.angle_gamma   90.00
#
_symmetry.space_group_name_H-M   'P 1'
#
loop_
_entity.id
_entity.type
_entity.pdbx_description
1 polymer ?
#
loop_
_entity_poly.entity_id
_entity_poly.type
_entity_poly.pdbx_seq_one_letter_code
_entity_poly.pdbx_strand_id
1 'polypeptide(L)'
;MLVLLGSLGPAWGQSNVAEQVYQSDLAICNSGQLSAPARDACVREAGRRRDAARGGPPPEIPQTTPDGRATVITPEGAATPPTSSDAVPSRDGRANVVPAR
;
A
#
# COMPACT_ATOMS: atom_id res chain seq x y z
N MET A 1 30.83 18.97 -23.35
CA MET A 1 29.71 18.02 -23.17
C MET A 1 29.01 18.43 -21.88
N LEU A 2 27.82 19.02 -22.00
CA LEU A 2 27.10 19.68 -20.90
C LEU A 2 26.59 18.64 -19.89
N VAL A 3 26.80 18.95 -18.60
CA VAL A 3 26.27 18.22 -17.45
C VAL A 3 24.78 18.56 -17.30
N LEU A 4 23.91 17.56 -17.33
CA LEU A 4 22.51 17.71 -16.90
C LEU A 4 22.38 17.10 -15.50
N LEU A 5 22.48 17.97 -14.49
CA LEU A 5 22.06 17.70 -13.12
C LEU A 5 20.52 17.66 -13.10
N GLY A 6 19.95 16.47 -12.94
CA GLY A 6 18.52 16.31 -12.68
C GLY A 6 18.18 16.85 -11.30
N SER A 7 17.41 17.93 -11.24
CA SER A 7 16.85 18.51 -10.01
C SER A 7 15.73 17.61 -9.48
N LEU A 8 16.03 16.87 -8.41
CA LEU A 8 15.01 16.32 -7.50
C LEU A 8 14.37 17.50 -6.75
N GLY A 9 13.16 17.89 -7.14
CA GLY A 9 12.36 18.85 -6.40
C GLY A 9 12.04 18.35 -4.98
N PRO A 10 11.70 19.25 -4.02
CA PRO A 10 11.67 18.91 -2.61
C PRO A 10 10.35 18.20 -2.25
N ALA A 11 10.30 16.88 -2.41
CA ALA A 11 9.23 16.04 -1.84
C ALA A 11 9.11 16.20 -0.30
N TRP A 12 10.14 16.78 0.33
CA TRP A 12 10.28 16.91 1.79
C TRP A 12 9.47 18.10 2.32
N GLY A 13 9.26 19.14 1.50
CA GLY A 13 8.45 20.31 1.87
C GLY A 13 6.94 20.03 1.84
N GLN A 14 6.48 19.22 0.87
CA GLN A 14 5.07 18.84 0.75
C GLN A 14 4.62 17.90 1.88
N SER A 15 5.52 16.99 2.32
CA SER A 15 5.25 16.08 3.43
C SER A 15 4.98 16.81 4.75
N ASN A 16 5.69 17.92 4.99
CA ASN A 16 5.53 18.74 6.20
C ASN A 16 4.23 19.55 6.20
N VAL A 17 3.83 20.11 5.06
CA VAL A 17 2.55 20.86 4.94
C VAL A 17 1.36 19.91 5.07
N ALA A 18 1.40 18.74 4.40
CA ALA A 18 0.37 17.72 4.52
C ALA A 18 0.19 17.21 5.96
N GLU A 19 1.29 17.07 6.70
CA GLU A 19 1.25 16.73 8.12
C GLU A 19 0.59 17.83 8.94
N GLN A 20 0.97 19.09 8.73
CA GLN A 20 0.43 20.21 9.49
C GLN A 20 -1.08 20.38 9.29
N VAL A 21 -1.56 20.24 8.06
CA VAL A 21 -2.99 20.24 7.75
C VAL A 21 -3.70 19.09 8.45
N TYR A 22 -3.15 17.88 8.39
CA TYR A 22 -3.71 16.72 9.07
C TYR A 22 -3.84 16.93 10.59
N GLN A 23 -2.83 17.50 11.24
CA GLN A 23 -2.89 17.80 12.67
C GLN A 23 -3.97 18.83 13.00
N SER A 24 -4.16 19.84 12.13
CA SER A 24 -5.25 20.81 12.29
C SER A 24 -6.64 20.17 12.12
N ASP A 25 -6.79 19.27 11.17
CA ASP A 25 -8.03 18.51 10.95
C ASP A 25 -8.36 17.64 12.16
N LEU A 26 -7.37 16.96 12.75
CA LEU A 26 -7.56 16.15 13.96
C LEU A 26 -8.04 16.98 15.16
N ALA A 27 -7.53 18.21 15.32
CA ALA A 27 -7.99 19.11 16.38
C ALA A 27 -9.48 19.47 16.20
N ILE A 28 -9.91 19.70 14.96
CA ILE A 28 -11.33 19.98 14.63
C ILE A 28 -12.18 18.73 14.90
N CYS A 29 -11.78 17.57 14.39
CA CYS A 29 -12.51 16.32 14.59
C CYS A 29 -12.66 15.98 16.08
N ASN A 30 -11.61 16.21 16.88
CA ASN A 30 -11.58 15.89 18.31
C ASN A 30 -12.02 17.05 19.22
N SER A 31 -12.65 18.09 18.69
CA SER A 31 -13.12 19.27 19.45
C SER A 31 -14.22 18.97 20.49
N GLY A 32 -14.78 17.75 20.49
CA GLY A 32 -15.90 17.36 21.35
C GLY A 32 -17.27 17.78 20.83
N GLN A 33 -17.34 18.44 19.67
CA GLN A 33 -18.60 18.86 19.04
C GLN A 33 -19.30 17.75 18.25
N LEU A 34 -18.57 16.68 17.91
CA LEU A 34 -19.07 15.57 17.10
C LEU A 34 -19.43 14.37 17.99
N SER A 35 -20.50 13.65 17.63
CA SER A 35 -20.77 12.33 18.19
C SER A 35 -19.66 11.35 17.80
N ALA A 36 -19.47 10.27 18.57
CA ALA A 36 -18.40 9.30 18.31
C ALA A 36 -18.38 8.78 16.85
N PRO A 37 -19.52 8.38 16.24
CA PRO A 37 -19.52 7.94 14.83
C PRO A 37 -19.12 9.06 13.85
N ALA A 38 -19.55 10.29 14.09
CA ALA A 38 -19.24 11.43 13.22
C ALA A 38 -17.76 11.85 13.34
N ARG A 39 -17.20 11.82 14.55
CA ARG A 39 -15.77 12.02 14.80
C ARG A 39 -14.93 10.97 14.08
N ASP A 40 -15.30 9.70 14.18
CA ASP A 40 -14.53 8.62 13.56
C ASP A 40 -14.57 8.72 12.02
N ALA A 41 -15.69 9.18 11.45
CA ALA A 41 -15.78 9.51 10.02
C ALA A 41 -14.87 10.70 9.65
N CYS A 42 -14.86 11.77 10.44
CA CYS A 42 -14.00 12.94 10.25
C CYS A 42 -12.51 12.55 10.26
N VAL A 43 -12.08 11.77 11.25
CA VAL A 43 -10.69 11.30 11.37
C VAL A 43 -10.28 10.43 10.18
N ARG A 44 -11.15 9.51 9.74
CA ARG A 44 -10.90 8.69 8.55
C ARG A 44 -10.71 9.54 7.29
N GLU A 45 -11.54 10.55 7.09
CA GLU A 45 -11.42 11.42 5.92
C GLU A 45 -10.17 12.30 5.97
N ALA A 46 -9.81 12.83 7.15
CA ALA A 46 -8.55 13.54 7.34
C ALA A 46 -7.34 12.66 7.00
N GLY A 47 -7.37 11.39 7.41
CA GLY A 47 -6.36 10.38 7.05
C GLY A 47 -6.26 10.18 5.54
N ARG A 48 -7.39 9.97 4.85
CA ARG A 48 -7.39 9.82 3.38
C ARG A 48 -6.80 11.04 2.67
N ARG A 49 -7.12 12.26 3.13
CA ARG A 49 -6.56 13.50 2.56
C ARG A 49 -5.05 13.59 2.77
N ARG A 50 -4.55 13.23 3.95
CA ARG A 50 -3.11 13.17 4.24
C ARG A 50 -2.39 12.17 3.33
N ASP A 51 -2.95 10.98 3.19
CA ASP A 51 -2.36 9.93 2.34
C ASP A 51 -2.34 10.35 0.87
N ALA A 52 -3.44 10.93 0.37
CA ALA A 52 -3.50 11.48 -0.98
C ALA A 52 -2.46 12.59 -1.22
N ALA A 53 -2.27 13.49 -0.25
CA ALA A 53 -1.25 14.54 -0.32
C ALA A 53 0.20 14.01 -0.31
N ARG A 54 0.41 12.77 0.13
CA ARG A 54 1.71 12.08 0.12
C ARG A 54 1.94 11.22 -1.12
N GLY A 55 1.04 11.26 -2.10
CA GLY A 55 1.11 10.44 -3.31
C GLY A 55 0.26 9.18 -3.26
N GLY A 56 -0.42 8.91 -2.13
CA GLY A 56 -1.28 7.75 -1.95
C GLY A 56 -0.53 6.41 -1.85
N PRO A 57 -1.26 5.30 -1.65
CA PRO A 57 -0.67 3.98 -1.79
C PRO A 57 -0.20 3.76 -3.24
N PRO A 58 0.89 3.01 -3.48
CA PRO A 58 1.27 2.62 -4.83
C PRO A 58 0.11 1.90 -5.52
N PRO A 59 -0.06 2.09 -6.84
CA PRO A 59 -1.11 1.40 -7.57
C PRO A 59 -0.89 -0.11 -7.52
N GLU A 60 -1.98 -0.85 -7.42
CA GLU A 60 -1.95 -2.31 -7.53
C GLU A 60 -1.79 -2.72 -9.00
N ILE A 61 -0.82 -3.59 -9.28
CA ILE A 61 -0.56 -4.13 -10.61
C ILE A 61 -0.69 -5.66 -10.59
N PRO A 62 -1.28 -6.27 -11.64
CA PRO A 62 -1.25 -7.71 -11.81
C PRO A 62 0.15 -8.17 -12.19
N GLN A 63 0.70 -9.12 -11.43
CA GLN A 63 1.94 -9.80 -11.71
C GLN A 63 1.68 -11.30 -11.92
N THR A 64 2.18 -11.84 -13.03
CA THR A 64 2.11 -13.28 -13.29
C THR A 64 3.23 -13.97 -12.53
N THR A 65 2.93 -15.10 -11.88
CA THR A 65 3.96 -15.92 -11.22
C THR A 65 4.99 -16.42 -12.23
N PRO A 66 6.26 -16.66 -11.85
CA PRO A 66 7.29 -17.03 -12.81
C PRO A 66 7.01 -18.34 -13.57
N ASP A 67 6.19 -19.22 -13.02
CA ASP A 67 5.72 -20.46 -13.65
C ASP A 67 4.48 -20.26 -14.56
N GLY A 68 3.95 -19.04 -14.67
CA GLY A 68 2.80 -18.72 -15.51
C GLY A 68 1.46 -19.24 -14.99
N ARG A 69 1.42 -19.84 -13.79
CA ARG A 69 0.24 -20.57 -13.29
C ARG A 69 -0.75 -19.71 -12.52
N ALA A 70 -0.35 -18.54 -12.04
CA ALA A 70 -1.21 -17.63 -11.28
C ALA A 70 -0.94 -16.16 -11.63
N THR A 71 -1.96 -15.34 -11.41
CA THR A 71 -1.84 -13.87 -11.42
C THR A 71 -2.07 -13.38 -10.00
N VAL A 72 -1.09 -12.69 -9.45
CA VAL A 72 -1.11 -12.10 -8.11
C VAL A 72 -1.22 -10.59 -8.26
N ILE A 73 -2.10 -9.96 -7.48
CA ILE A 73 -2.18 -8.51 -7.42
C ILE A 73 -1.18 -8.02 -6.37
N THR A 74 -0.24 -7.16 -6.77
CA THR A 74 0.79 -6.62 -5.89
C THR A 74 0.94 -5.12 -6.09
N PRO A 75 1.38 -4.34 -5.08
CA PRO A 75 1.74 -2.95 -5.29
C PRO A 75 2.83 -2.78 -6.35
N GLU A 76 2.82 -1.67 -7.08
CA GLU A 76 3.90 -1.31 -7.99
C GLU A 76 5.25 -1.27 -7.24
N GLY A 77 6.28 -1.87 -7.82
CA GLY A 77 7.60 -1.99 -7.20
C GLY A 77 7.74 -3.10 -6.14
N ALA A 78 6.68 -3.87 -5.87
CA ALA A 78 6.77 -5.05 -5.02
C ALA A 78 7.67 -6.13 -5.64
N ALA A 79 8.29 -6.95 -4.79
CA ALA A 79 9.07 -8.09 -5.22
C ALA A 79 8.21 -9.08 -6.02
N THR A 80 8.82 -9.75 -7.01
CA THR A 80 8.15 -10.76 -7.83
C THR A 80 7.55 -11.87 -6.95
N PRO A 81 6.29 -12.26 -7.17
CA PRO A 81 5.66 -13.32 -6.40
C PRO A 81 6.41 -14.65 -6.55
N PRO A 82 6.43 -15.49 -5.50
CA PRO A 82 7.06 -16.80 -5.57
C PRO A 82 6.35 -17.69 -6.61
N THR A 83 7.08 -18.69 -7.13
CA THR A 83 6.47 -19.74 -7.96
C THR A 83 5.45 -20.54 -7.17
N SER A 84 4.42 -21.06 -7.85
CA SER A 84 3.44 -21.94 -7.23
C SER A 84 4.11 -23.21 -6.74
N SER A 85 3.58 -23.78 -5.65
CA SER A 85 3.95 -25.13 -5.22
C SER A 85 3.30 -26.16 -6.16
N ASP A 86 4.10 -27.15 -6.57
CA ASP A 86 3.57 -28.33 -7.23
C ASP A 86 2.97 -29.28 -6.19
N ALA A 87 1.92 -29.99 -6.59
CA ALA A 87 1.35 -31.03 -5.75
C ALA A 87 2.23 -32.28 -5.83
N VAL A 88 2.56 -32.84 -4.66
CA VAL A 88 3.32 -34.09 -4.54
C VAL A 88 2.45 -35.17 -3.91
N PRO A 89 2.62 -36.46 -4.28
CA PRO A 89 1.89 -37.55 -3.65
C PRO A 89 2.16 -37.61 -2.14
N SER A 90 1.11 -37.87 -1.36
CA SER A 90 1.20 -38.22 0.07
C SER A 90 2.04 -39.49 0.24
N ARG A 91 2.67 -39.65 1.42
CA ARG A 91 3.54 -40.80 1.72
C ARG A 91 2.86 -42.15 1.52
N ASP A 92 1.55 -42.22 1.77
CA ASP A 92 0.73 -43.40 1.59
C ASP A 92 0.10 -43.53 0.18
N GLY A 93 0.36 -42.57 -0.71
CA GLY A 93 -0.10 -42.54 -2.10
C GLY A 93 -1.59 -42.28 -2.30
N ARG A 94 -2.35 -41.96 -1.24
CA ARG A 94 -3.82 -41.83 -1.30
C ARG A 94 -4.31 -40.43 -1.64
N ALA A 95 -3.42 -39.44 -1.62
CA ALA A 95 -3.75 -38.05 -1.85
C ALA A 95 -2.59 -37.32 -2.51
N ASN A 96 -2.87 -36.18 -3.14
CA ASN A 96 -1.87 -35.20 -3.54
C ASN A 96 -1.88 -34.05 -2.52
N VAL A 97 -0.70 -33.66 -2.05
CA VAL A 97 -0.50 -32.64 -1.03
C VAL A 97 0.28 -31.49 -1.64
N VAL A 98 -0.15 -30.26 -1.38
CA VAL A 98 0.62 -29.06 -1.73
C VAL A 98 1.49 -28.71 -0.53
N PRO A 99 2.82 -28.84 -0.63
CA PRO A 99 3.71 -28.50 0.46
C PRO A 99 3.70 -26.99 0.73
N ALA A 100 3.56 -26.61 1.99
CA ALA A 100 3.79 -25.25 2.46
C ALA A 100 5.27 -24.90 2.26
N ARG A 101 5.54 -23.75 1.66
CA ARG A 101 6.90 -23.19 1.50
C ARG A 101 7.18 -22.19 2.60
#